data_AF-A0A151P5D5-F1
#
_entry.id   AF-A0A151P5D5-F1
#
_cell.length_a   1.000
_cell.length_b   1.000
_cell.length_c   1.000
_cell.angle_alpha   90.00
_cell.angle_beta   90.00
_cell.angle_gamma   90.00
#
_symmetry.space_group_name_H-M   'P 1'
#
loop_
_entity.id
_entity.type
_entity.pdbx_description
1 polymer ?
#
loop_
_entity_poly.entity_id
_entity_poly.type
_entity_poly.pdbx_seq_one_letter_code
_entity_poly.pdbx_strand_id
1 'polypeptide(L)'
;MTLAAYKEKMKELPLVSLFCSCFLSDPLNKPAYKYEDTVDLTWCVISDMEVIELNKRTSGQSFEVILKPPSFDGIPEFNASLPRRRDPSLEEIQKKLEAAEERRKYQEAELLKHLAEKREHEREVIQKAIEENNNFIKMAKEKLAQKMESNKENREAHLAAMLERLQEKDKHAEEVRKNKELKEEASRHGAAGKSSAFRAREAGGCDGDGKDAEESMGFTITHQLGQGFPRHQLTCTPVSGPGHDHLRLLEKLVALEKP
;
A
#
# COMPACT_ATOMS: atom_id res chain seq x y z
N MET A 1 22.66 18.70 46.49
CA MET A 1 23.88 17.90 46.70
C MET A 1 24.87 18.76 47.46
N THR A 2 25.17 18.44 48.72
CA THR A 2 26.14 19.21 49.51
C THR A 2 27.56 18.93 49.00
N LEU A 3 28.43 19.93 49.02
CA LEU A 3 29.83 19.80 48.56
C LEU A 3 30.57 18.64 49.25
N ALA A 4 30.22 18.36 50.51
CA ALA A 4 30.75 17.23 51.27
C ALA A 4 30.37 15.87 50.67
N ALA A 5 29.10 15.68 50.27
CA ALA A 5 28.63 14.44 49.67
C ALA A 5 29.21 14.19 48.27
N TYR A 6 29.47 15.26 47.50
CA TYR A 6 30.17 15.16 46.21
C TYR A 6 31.65 14.76 46.40
N LYS A 7 32.33 15.32 47.41
CA LYS A 7 33.73 15.00 47.73
C LYS A 7 33.92 13.52 48.12
N GLU A 8 33.00 12.95 48.89
CA GLU A 8 33.01 11.52 49.24
C GLU A 8 32.82 10.62 48.02
N LYS A 9 31.83 10.92 47.17
CA LYS A 9 31.58 10.15 45.94
C LYS A 9 32.75 10.15 44.97
N MET A 10 33.57 11.21 44.96
CA MET A 10 34.76 11.29 44.13
C MET A 10 35.93 10.43 44.68
N LYS A 11 36.00 10.17 46.00
CA LYS A 11 37.03 9.31 46.60
C LYS A 11 36.85 7.82 46.29
N GLU A 12 35.63 7.40 45.97
CA GLU A 12 35.26 6.01 45.66
C GLU A 12 35.66 5.58 44.23
N LEU A 13 36.11 6.51 43.37
CA LEU A 13 36.53 6.18 42.01
C LEU A 13 38.00 5.70 42.02
N PRO A 14 38.34 4.57 41.36
CA PRO A 14 39.62 3.86 41.50
C PRO A 14 40.85 4.60 40.91
N LEU A 15 40.73 5.87 40.54
CA LEU A 15 41.79 6.68 39.93
C LEU A 15 41.93 8.09 40.55
N VAL A 16 41.15 8.43 41.57
CA VAL A 16 41.16 9.82 42.10
C VAL A 16 42.45 10.17 42.86
N SER A 17 43.17 9.18 43.38
CA SER A 17 44.49 9.37 43.99
C SER A 17 45.56 9.86 43.00
N LEU A 18 45.31 9.70 41.69
CA LEU A 18 46.28 10.03 40.63
C LEU A 18 46.15 11.47 40.12
N PHE A 19 45.00 12.11 40.29
CA PHE A 19 44.70 13.40 39.65
C PHE A 19 44.85 14.63 40.56
N CYS A 20 44.89 14.49 41.89
CA CYS A 20 45.10 15.64 42.79
C CYS A 20 45.40 15.25 44.25
N SER A 21 46.58 15.63 44.77
CA SER A 21 46.98 15.44 46.18
C SER A 21 46.16 16.27 47.19
N CYS A 22 45.37 17.24 46.73
CA CYS A 22 44.56 18.12 47.58
C CYS A 22 43.30 17.44 48.17
N PHE A 23 42.92 16.23 47.72
CA PHE A 23 41.72 15.53 48.19
C PHE A 23 41.98 14.54 49.33
N LEU A 24 43.25 14.17 49.56
CA LEU A 24 43.72 13.16 50.53
C LEU A 24 44.59 13.76 51.65
N SER A 25 44.44 15.05 51.95
CA SER A 25 45.09 15.62 53.13
C SER A 25 44.38 15.12 54.40
N ASP A 26 44.84 13.99 54.96
CA ASP A 26 44.49 13.57 56.31
C ASP A 26 45.11 14.56 57.32
N PRO A 27 44.31 15.26 58.13
CA PRO A 27 44.83 16.19 59.13
C PRO A 27 45.03 15.47 60.46
N LEU A 28 45.75 14.35 60.52
CA LEU A 28 46.09 13.74 61.81
C LEU A 28 47.27 12.76 61.77
N ASN A 29 48.48 13.27 61.61
CA ASN A 29 49.62 12.72 62.38
C ASN A 29 50.80 13.70 62.41
N LYS A 30 50.94 14.43 63.52
CA LYS A 30 52.22 15.04 63.91
C LYS A 30 52.89 14.08 64.90
N PRO A 31 53.96 13.36 64.53
CA PRO A 31 54.94 12.93 65.51
C PRO A 31 55.93 14.08 65.75
N ALA A 32 55.99 14.53 67.00
CA ALA A 32 56.95 15.50 67.50
C ALA A 32 58.39 14.97 67.30
N TYR A 33 59.16 15.65 66.46
CA TYR A 33 60.57 15.35 66.23
C TYR A 33 61.40 15.94 67.37
N LYS A 34 61.97 15.07 68.20
CA LYS A 34 63.00 15.40 69.18
C LYS A 34 64.37 15.21 68.56
N TYR A 35 65.25 16.18 68.83
CA TYR A 35 66.68 16.17 68.58
C TYR A 35 67.35 15.09 69.45
N GLU A 36 68.07 14.16 68.82
CA GLU A 36 69.45 13.76 69.12
C GLU A 36 69.83 12.56 68.23
N ASP A 37 70.94 12.77 67.53
CA ASP A 37 72.00 11.89 67.02
C ASP A 37 71.78 10.39 66.76
N THR A 38 72.47 9.91 65.71
CA THR A 38 72.56 8.55 65.15
C THR A 38 71.54 8.14 64.07
N VAL A 39 71.40 8.97 63.04
CA VAL A 39 71.22 8.41 61.68
C VAL A 39 72.52 7.72 61.30
N ASP A 40 72.52 6.40 61.44
CA ASP A 40 73.47 5.46 60.85
C ASP A 40 73.94 5.95 59.46
N LEU A 41 75.21 6.34 59.37
CA LEU A 41 75.87 6.85 58.15
C LEU A 41 76.03 5.78 57.06
N THR A 42 75.35 4.64 57.17
CA THR A 42 75.51 3.46 56.30
C THR A 42 74.65 3.51 55.01
N TRP A 43 73.92 4.58 54.72
CA TRP A 43 73.30 4.80 53.39
C TRP A 43 74.02 5.86 52.52
N CYS A 44 75.07 6.51 53.03
CA CYS A 44 75.81 7.54 52.30
C CYS A 44 77.07 7.00 51.63
N VAL A 45 76.90 5.96 50.82
CA VAL A 45 77.86 5.59 49.77
C VAL A 45 77.09 5.40 48.47
N ILE A 46 76.62 6.50 47.86
CA ILE A 46 76.29 6.49 46.42
C ILE A 46 77.64 6.55 45.70
N SER A 47 78.27 5.38 45.50
CA SER A 47 79.54 5.29 44.76
C SER A 47 79.41 5.73 43.30
N ASP A 48 78.19 5.86 42.77
CA ASP A 48 77.93 5.98 41.33
C ASP A 48 76.93 7.11 40.97
N MET A 49 77.06 8.32 41.55
CA MET A 49 76.29 9.50 41.09
C MET A 49 76.99 10.11 39.86
N GLU A 50 76.43 9.89 38.68
CA GLU A 50 76.95 10.45 37.42
C GLU A 50 76.12 11.66 36.98
N VAL A 51 76.78 12.79 36.71
CA VAL A 51 76.14 14.01 36.21
C VAL A 51 76.66 14.30 34.81
N ILE A 52 75.79 14.17 33.81
CA ILE A 52 76.10 14.45 32.40
C ILE A 52 75.58 15.85 32.09
N GLU A 53 76.49 16.83 31.93
CA GLU A 53 76.10 18.18 31.53
C GLU A 53 75.56 18.19 30.10
N LEU A 54 74.34 18.70 29.90
CA LEU A 54 73.71 18.73 28.58
C LEU A 54 73.92 20.08 27.88
N ASN A 55 73.45 21.17 28.50
CA ASN A 55 73.46 22.49 27.88
C ASN A 55 73.59 23.60 28.93
N LYS A 56 74.35 24.64 28.60
CA LYS A 56 74.45 25.87 29.39
C LYS A 56 74.06 27.05 28.51
N ARG A 57 73.07 27.82 28.97
CA ARG A 57 72.59 29.05 28.31
C ARG A 57 72.62 30.20 29.31
N THR A 58 72.53 31.42 28.83
CA THR A 58 72.52 32.64 29.66
C THR A 58 71.38 32.64 30.69
N SER A 59 70.28 31.95 30.38
CA SER A 59 69.10 31.82 31.24
C SER A 59 69.13 30.61 32.19
N GLY A 60 70.13 29.73 32.11
CA GLY A 60 70.19 28.55 32.96
C GLY A 60 71.03 27.40 32.40
N GLN A 61 71.17 26.36 33.19
CA GLN A 61 71.97 25.18 32.88
C GLN A 61 71.12 23.91 33.08
N SER A 62 71.29 22.92 32.21
CA SER A 62 70.62 21.62 32.28
C SER A 62 71.63 20.48 32.25
N PHE A 63 71.41 19.48 33.08
CA PHE A 63 72.22 18.28 33.19
C PHE A 63 71.33 17.07 33.50
N GLU A 64 71.78 15.89 33.11
CA GLU A 64 71.17 14.61 33.45
C GLU A 64 71.91 14.01 34.65
N VAL A 65 71.16 13.49 35.63
CA VAL A 65 71.74 12.84 36.82
C VAL A 65 71.31 11.38 36.82
N ILE A 66 72.29 10.48 36.76
CA ILE A 66 72.10 9.04 36.83
C ILE A 66 72.56 8.59 38.22
N LEU A 67 71.61 8.16 39.05
CA LEU A 67 71.87 7.65 40.41
C LEU A 67 72.13 6.14 40.42
N LYS A 68 71.69 5.45 39.37
CA LYS A 68 71.89 4.02 39.15
C LYS A 68 71.82 3.76 37.64
N PRO A 69 72.84 3.14 37.03
CA PRO A 69 72.78 2.78 35.62
C PRO A 69 71.61 1.82 35.36
N PRO A 70 71.03 1.83 34.14
CA PRO A 70 69.92 0.94 33.81
C PRO A 70 70.33 -0.52 34.10
N SER A 71 69.46 -1.27 34.79
CA SER A 71 69.76 -2.67 35.16
C SER A 71 69.82 -3.63 33.95
N PHE A 72 69.48 -3.12 32.76
CA PHE A 72 69.46 -3.82 31.49
C PHE A 72 70.04 -2.86 30.44
N ASP A 73 71.17 -3.23 29.84
CA ASP A 73 71.86 -2.45 28.79
C ASP A 73 71.10 -2.43 27.45
N GLY A 74 69.96 -3.10 27.37
CA GLY A 74 69.10 -3.09 26.19
C GLY A 74 68.10 -1.92 26.22
N ILE A 75 67.85 -1.37 25.03
CA ILE A 75 66.75 -0.43 24.78
C ILE A 75 65.44 -1.06 25.31
N PRO A 76 64.57 -0.31 26.00
CA PRO A 76 63.28 -0.84 26.41
C PRO A 76 62.54 -1.41 25.19
N GLU A 77 62.32 -2.73 25.16
CA GLU A 77 61.43 -3.40 24.20
C GLU A 77 59.97 -3.04 24.51
N PHE A 78 59.66 -1.74 24.51
CA PHE A 78 58.29 -1.28 24.64
C PHE A 78 57.59 -1.51 23.29
N ASN A 79 56.97 -2.70 23.17
CA ASN A 79 56.03 -3.06 22.11
C ASN A 79 56.52 -2.75 20.68
N ALA A 80 57.71 -3.21 20.32
CA ALA A 80 58.13 -3.27 18.91
C ALA A 80 57.26 -4.23 18.07
N SER A 81 56.35 -4.98 18.72
CA SER A 81 55.40 -5.93 18.13
C SER A 81 54.11 -5.29 17.62
N LEU A 82 53.84 -4.00 17.88
CA LEU A 82 52.82 -3.27 17.13
C LEU A 82 53.52 -2.62 15.94
N PRO A 83 53.31 -3.12 14.69
CA PRO A 83 53.77 -2.40 13.52
C PRO A 83 53.24 -0.99 13.64
N ARG A 84 54.11 0.03 13.56
CA ARG A 84 53.65 1.40 13.36
C ARG A 84 52.72 1.35 12.15
N ARG A 85 51.42 1.50 12.38
CA ARG A 85 50.45 1.54 11.29
C ARG A 85 50.92 2.69 10.42
N ARG A 86 51.14 2.43 9.13
CA ARG A 86 51.48 3.49 8.19
C ARG A 86 50.38 4.54 8.28
N ASP A 87 50.78 5.79 8.38
CA ASP A 87 49.82 6.88 8.31
C ASP A 87 49.09 6.80 6.97
N PRO A 88 47.75 6.87 6.96
CA PRO A 88 46.98 6.74 5.73
C PRO A 88 47.36 7.85 4.76
N SER A 89 47.50 7.48 3.49
CA SER A 89 47.75 8.44 2.41
C SER A 89 46.54 9.37 2.21
N LEU A 90 46.77 10.52 1.59
CA LEU A 90 45.71 11.49 1.28
C LEU A 90 44.56 10.85 0.47
N GLU A 91 44.91 9.98 -0.49
CA GLU A 91 43.94 9.28 -1.34
C GLU A 91 43.08 8.28 -0.54
N GLU A 92 43.66 7.55 0.42
CA GLU A 92 42.90 6.67 1.31
C GLU A 92 41.95 7.43 2.23
N ILE A 93 42.34 8.63 2.67
CA ILE A 93 41.48 9.52 3.46
C ILE A 93 40.31 10.03 2.60
N GLN A 94 40.60 10.54 1.41
CA GLN A 94 39.58 11.02 0.46
C GLN A 94 38.57 9.92 0.11
N LYS A 95 39.06 8.73 -0.24
CA LYS A 95 38.19 7.58 -0.54
C LYS A 95 37.25 7.21 0.61
N LYS A 96 37.71 7.32 1.87
CA LYS A 96 36.84 7.07 3.03
C LYS A 96 35.79 8.17 3.23
N LEU A 97 36.13 9.42 2.96
CA LEU A 97 35.19 10.55 3.02
C LEU A 97 34.13 10.43 1.91
N GLU A 98 34.55 10.16 0.68
CA GLU A 98 33.66 9.91 -0.46
C GLU A 98 32.74 8.72 -0.20
N ALA A 99 33.25 7.60 0.31
CA ALA A 99 32.41 6.46 0.66
C ALA A 99 31.37 6.81 1.73
N ALA A 100 31.69 7.70 2.68
CA ALA A 100 30.72 8.19 3.65
C ALA A 100 29.69 9.14 3.03
N GLU A 101 30.09 9.95 2.06
CA GLU A 101 29.20 10.82 1.29
C GLU A 101 28.23 10.00 0.43
N GLU A 102 28.72 9.00 -0.28
CA GLU A 102 27.87 8.12 -1.10
C GLU A 102 26.86 7.36 -0.25
N ARG A 103 27.22 6.95 0.98
CA ARG A 103 26.24 6.38 1.93
C ARG A 103 25.15 7.37 2.33
N ARG A 104 25.49 8.66 2.52
CA ARG A 104 24.48 9.70 2.80
C ARG A 104 23.57 9.93 1.60
N LYS A 105 24.16 10.07 0.40
CA LYS A 105 23.40 10.23 -0.85
C LYS A 105 22.47 9.04 -1.11
N TYR A 106 22.93 7.82 -0.85
CA TYR A 106 22.10 6.63 -0.99
C TYR A 106 20.88 6.66 -0.06
N GLN A 107 21.07 7.01 1.22
CA GLN A 107 19.96 7.13 2.17
C GLN A 107 18.96 8.21 1.75
N GLU A 108 19.45 9.35 1.27
CA GLU A 108 18.62 10.42 0.74
C GLU A 108 17.85 9.98 -0.51
N ALA A 109 18.51 9.32 -1.45
CA ALA A 109 17.90 8.79 -2.67
C ALA A 109 16.79 7.78 -2.35
N GLU A 110 17.02 6.85 -1.41
CA GLU A 110 15.99 5.89 -0.99
C GLU A 110 14.80 6.57 -0.31
N LEU A 111 15.05 7.61 0.51
CA LEU A 111 13.97 8.41 1.09
C LEU A 111 13.16 9.13 -0.01
N LEU A 112 13.84 9.76 -0.96
CA LEU A 112 13.19 10.46 -2.08
C LEU A 112 12.40 9.50 -2.96
N LYS A 113 12.93 8.30 -3.21
CA LYS A 113 12.22 7.23 -3.93
C LYS A 113 10.92 6.86 -3.23
N HIS A 114 10.95 6.60 -1.92
CA HIS A 114 9.73 6.31 -1.16
C HIS A 114 8.73 7.47 -1.14
N LEU A 115 9.21 8.71 -1.13
CA LEU A 115 8.33 9.88 -1.25
C LEU A 115 7.70 9.98 -2.65
N ALA A 116 8.46 9.67 -3.71
CA ALA A 116 7.97 9.63 -5.08
C ALA A 116 6.90 8.53 -5.26
N GLU A 117 7.14 7.33 -4.72
CA GLU A 117 6.17 6.22 -4.69
C GLU A 117 4.86 6.64 -4.00
N LYS A 118 4.93 7.37 -2.86
CA LYS A 118 3.73 7.90 -2.19
C LYS A 118 2.98 8.92 -3.04
N ARG A 119 3.70 9.83 -3.72
CA ARG A 119 3.08 10.80 -4.63
C ARG A 119 2.41 10.13 -5.83
N GLU A 120 3.01 9.05 -6.34
CA GLU A 120 2.41 8.24 -7.39
C GLU A 120 1.12 7.57 -6.92
N HIS A 121 1.16 6.95 -5.75
CA HIS A 121 -0.03 6.33 -5.17
C HIS A 121 -1.17 7.34 -4.94
N GLU A 122 -0.86 8.55 -4.47
CA GLU A 122 -1.86 9.62 -4.33
C GLU A 122 -2.53 9.97 -5.68
N ARG A 123 -1.75 10.02 -6.78
CA ARG A 123 -2.30 10.23 -8.14
C ARG A 123 -3.16 9.06 -8.58
N GLU A 124 -2.72 7.83 -8.36
CA GLU A 124 -3.47 6.62 -8.69
C GLU A 124 -4.82 6.58 -7.96
N VAL A 125 -4.86 6.93 -6.68
CA VAL A 125 -6.09 6.97 -5.89
C VAL A 125 -7.09 7.97 -6.47
N ILE A 126 -6.64 9.19 -6.81
CA ILE A 126 -7.49 10.21 -7.43
C ILE A 126 -8.00 9.73 -8.80
N GLN A 127 -7.09 9.20 -9.62
CA GLN A 127 -7.44 8.70 -10.95
C GLN A 127 -8.46 7.57 -10.88
N LYS A 128 -8.28 6.62 -9.95
CA LYS A 128 -9.20 5.51 -9.72
C LYS A 128 -10.58 5.98 -9.30
N ALA A 129 -10.67 6.96 -8.40
CA ALA A 129 -11.96 7.53 -7.99
C ALA A 129 -12.71 8.16 -9.17
N ILE A 130 -12.00 8.86 -10.06
CA ILE A 130 -12.57 9.43 -11.29
C ILE A 130 -13.04 8.32 -12.24
N GLU A 131 -12.21 7.29 -12.44
CA GLU A 131 -12.52 6.17 -13.32
C GLU A 131 -13.74 5.36 -12.84
N GLU A 132 -13.83 5.08 -11.54
CA GLU A 132 -14.99 4.39 -10.95
C GLU A 132 -16.27 5.20 -11.13
N ASN A 133 -16.23 6.51 -10.93
CA ASN A 133 -17.37 7.39 -11.17
C ASN A 133 -17.79 7.39 -12.65
N ASN A 134 -16.83 7.47 -13.57
CA ASN A 134 -17.10 7.40 -15.01
C ASN A 134 -17.70 6.04 -15.41
N ASN A 135 -17.20 4.95 -14.85
CA ASN A 135 -17.73 3.61 -15.06
C ASN A 135 -19.16 3.47 -14.52
N PHE A 136 -19.46 4.05 -13.36
CA PHE A 136 -20.81 4.08 -12.83
C PHE A 136 -21.78 4.80 -13.77
N ILE A 137 -21.40 5.99 -14.26
CA ILE A 137 -22.21 6.77 -15.22
C ILE A 137 -22.43 5.98 -16.51
N LYS A 138 -21.37 5.37 -17.05
CA LYS A 138 -21.45 4.54 -18.27
C LYS A 138 -22.41 3.36 -18.09
N MET A 139 -22.24 2.59 -17.02
CA MET A 139 -23.09 1.43 -16.70
C MET A 139 -24.56 1.84 -16.49
N ALA A 140 -24.80 2.97 -15.81
CA ALA A 140 -26.15 3.49 -15.60
C ALA A 140 -26.81 3.90 -16.94
N LYS A 141 -26.05 4.57 -17.81
CA LYS A 141 -26.51 4.98 -19.15
C LYS A 141 -26.85 3.78 -20.03
N GLU A 142 -25.97 2.79 -20.07
CA GLU A 142 -26.17 1.57 -20.86
C GLU A 142 -27.39 0.77 -20.37
N LYS A 143 -27.53 0.60 -19.04
CA LYS A 143 -28.72 -0.05 -18.47
C LYS A 143 -30.02 0.68 -18.79
N LEU A 144 -30.01 2.01 -18.75
CA LEU A 144 -31.20 2.79 -19.11
C LEU A 144 -31.54 2.61 -20.60
N ALA A 145 -30.54 2.74 -21.49
CA ALA A 145 -30.74 2.54 -22.92
C ALA A 145 -31.31 1.14 -23.22
N GLN A 146 -30.74 0.10 -22.61
CA GLN A 146 -31.23 -1.27 -22.77
C GLN A 146 -32.68 -1.43 -22.29
N LYS A 147 -33.04 -0.84 -21.15
CA LYS A 147 -34.43 -0.89 -20.64
C LYS A 147 -35.40 -0.16 -21.55
N MET A 148 -35.00 0.98 -22.12
CA MET A 148 -35.84 1.75 -23.03
C MET A 148 -36.05 0.98 -24.35
N GLU A 149 -35.02 0.34 -24.89
CA GLU A 149 -35.16 -0.46 -26.12
C GLU A 149 -36.04 -1.70 -25.86
N SER A 150 -35.79 -2.43 -24.77
CA SER A 150 -36.65 -3.57 -24.42
C SER A 150 -38.10 -3.15 -24.19
N ASN A 151 -38.35 -1.99 -23.56
CA ASN A 151 -39.71 -1.48 -23.39
C ASN A 151 -40.38 -1.16 -24.74
N LYS A 152 -39.62 -0.55 -25.66
CA LYS A 152 -40.09 -0.22 -27.00
C LYS A 152 -40.42 -1.50 -27.80
N GLU A 153 -39.50 -2.46 -27.86
CA GLU A 153 -39.69 -3.76 -28.52
C GLU A 153 -40.92 -4.50 -27.94
N ASN A 154 -41.06 -4.53 -26.61
CA ASN A 154 -42.22 -5.15 -25.96
C ASN A 154 -43.55 -4.47 -26.35
N ARG A 155 -43.55 -3.13 -26.43
CA ARG A 155 -44.74 -2.37 -26.84
C ARG A 155 -45.08 -2.63 -28.30
N GLU A 156 -44.08 -2.66 -29.17
CA GLU A 156 -44.24 -2.95 -30.60
C GLU A 156 -44.75 -4.38 -30.81
N ALA A 157 -44.18 -5.37 -30.12
CA ALA A 157 -44.63 -6.75 -30.18
C ALA A 157 -46.09 -6.91 -29.71
N HIS A 158 -46.49 -6.24 -28.63
CA HIS A 158 -47.87 -6.27 -28.15
C HIS A 158 -48.85 -5.66 -29.16
N LEU A 159 -48.48 -4.53 -29.78
CA LEU A 159 -49.29 -3.90 -30.82
C LEU A 159 -49.37 -4.76 -32.09
N ALA A 160 -48.24 -5.34 -32.52
CA ALA A 160 -48.19 -6.23 -33.67
C ALA A 160 -49.09 -7.46 -33.46
N ALA A 161 -49.01 -8.12 -32.30
CA ALA A 161 -49.85 -9.25 -31.95
C ALA A 161 -51.36 -8.88 -31.89
N MET A 162 -51.68 -7.66 -31.44
CA MET A 162 -53.07 -7.17 -31.46
C MET A 162 -53.57 -6.96 -32.88
N LEU A 163 -52.78 -6.33 -33.74
CA LEU A 163 -53.13 -6.08 -35.14
C LEU A 163 -53.25 -7.39 -35.93
N GLU A 164 -52.37 -8.35 -35.71
CA GLU A 164 -52.41 -9.66 -36.35
C GLU A 164 -53.71 -10.41 -36.03
N ARG A 165 -54.13 -10.44 -34.76
CA ARG A 165 -55.42 -11.03 -34.37
C ARG A 165 -56.61 -10.35 -35.03
N LEU A 166 -56.55 -9.04 -35.24
CA LEU A 166 -57.62 -8.31 -35.94
C LEU A 166 -57.62 -8.65 -37.44
N GLN A 167 -56.45 -8.68 -38.07
CA GLN A 167 -56.31 -9.07 -39.49
C GLN A 167 -56.77 -10.51 -39.74
N GLU A 168 -56.54 -11.43 -38.80
CA GLU A 168 -57.04 -12.81 -38.90
C GLU A 168 -58.57 -12.86 -38.87
N LYS A 169 -59.22 -12.03 -38.03
CA LYS A 169 -60.68 -11.89 -38.03
C LYS A 169 -61.22 -11.33 -39.34
N ASP A 170 -60.54 -10.36 -39.94
CA ASP A 170 -60.92 -9.80 -41.24
C ASP A 170 -60.78 -10.85 -42.36
N LYS A 171 -59.68 -11.60 -42.39
CA LYS A 171 -59.48 -12.73 -43.33
C LYS A 171 -60.57 -13.78 -43.18
N HIS A 172 -60.89 -14.17 -41.94
CA HIS A 172 -61.96 -15.12 -41.67
C HIS A 172 -63.33 -14.61 -42.17
N ALA A 173 -63.61 -13.31 -42.01
CA ALA A 173 -64.85 -12.72 -42.53
C ALA A 173 -64.92 -12.79 -44.07
N GLU A 174 -63.82 -12.54 -44.78
CA GLU A 174 -63.75 -12.72 -46.25
C GLU A 174 -63.98 -14.17 -46.66
N GLU A 175 -63.33 -15.12 -45.97
CA GLU A 175 -63.50 -16.55 -46.23
C GLU A 175 -64.96 -16.99 -46.03
N VAL A 176 -65.62 -16.50 -44.98
CA VAL A 176 -67.04 -16.79 -44.72
C VAL A 176 -67.92 -16.25 -45.86
N ARG A 177 -67.65 -15.04 -46.38
CA ARG A 177 -68.38 -14.49 -47.53
C ARG A 177 -68.17 -15.32 -48.80
N LYS A 178 -66.93 -15.66 -49.11
CA LYS A 178 -66.59 -16.52 -50.26
C LYS A 178 -67.23 -17.92 -50.15
N ASN A 179 -67.21 -18.52 -48.96
CA ASN A 179 -67.85 -19.80 -48.71
C ASN A 179 -69.38 -19.75 -48.88
N LYS A 180 -70.00 -18.62 -48.52
CA LYS A 180 -71.43 -18.40 -48.77
C LYS A 180 -71.73 -18.35 -50.28
N GLU A 181 -70.95 -17.58 -51.04
CA GLU A 181 -71.10 -17.47 -52.50
C GLU A 181 -70.95 -18.84 -53.19
N LEU A 182 -69.93 -19.61 -52.83
CA LEU A 182 -69.70 -20.95 -53.38
C LEU A 182 -70.86 -21.92 -53.07
N LYS A 183 -71.44 -21.85 -51.87
CA LYS A 183 -72.62 -22.67 -51.52
C LYS A 183 -73.87 -22.26 -52.30
N GLU A 184 -74.06 -20.96 -52.52
CA GLU A 184 -75.17 -20.44 -53.33
C GLU A 184 -75.00 -20.84 -54.81
N GLU A 185 -73.79 -20.79 -55.36
CA GLU A 185 -73.47 -21.29 -56.70
C GLU A 185 -73.68 -22.81 -56.82
N ALA A 186 -73.18 -23.59 -55.87
CA ALA A 186 -73.40 -25.04 -55.83
C ALA A 186 -74.89 -25.39 -55.75
N SER A 187 -75.69 -24.59 -55.03
CA SER A 187 -77.15 -24.78 -54.95
C SER A 187 -77.85 -24.41 -56.27
N ARG A 188 -77.36 -23.40 -56.99
CA ARG A 188 -77.86 -23.02 -58.33
C ARG A 188 -77.50 -24.08 -59.39
N HIS A 189 -76.30 -24.65 -59.35
CA HIS A 189 -75.87 -25.70 -60.27
C HIS A 189 -76.41 -27.10 -59.90
N GLY A 190 -76.64 -27.39 -58.62
CA GLY A 190 -77.27 -28.62 -58.14
C GLY A 190 -78.77 -28.72 -58.43
N ALA A 191 -79.43 -27.61 -58.78
CA ALA A 191 -80.81 -27.60 -59.28
C ALA A 191 -80.92 -27.99 -60.76
N ALA A 192 -79.83 -27.93 -61.54
CA ALA A 192 -79.81 -28.31 -62.97
C ALA A 192 -79.46 -29.79 -63.22
N GLY A 193 -79.19 -30.58 -62.17
CA GLY A 193 -78.71 -31.97 -62.28
C GLY A 193 -79.53 -33.02 -61.54
N LYS A 194 -80.78 -32.73 -61.13
CA LYS A 194 -81.69 -33.73 -60.55
C LYS A 194 -82.70 -34.21 -61.58
N SER A 195 -82.20 -34.88 -62.62
CA SER A 195 -82.98 -35.83 -63.40
C SER A 195 -82.26 -37.18 -63.30
N SER A 196 -82.99 -38.20 -62.85
CA SER A 196 -82.63 -39.62 -62.74
C SER A 196 -81.61 -40.00 -61.64
N ALA A 197 -82.12 -40.64 -60.58
CA ALA A 197 -81.72 -41.97 -60.11
C ALA A 197 -82.04 -42.14 -58.61
N PHE A 198 -83.25 -42.63 -58.36
CA PHE A 198 -83.64 -43.26 -57.11
C PHE A 198 -83.28 -44.75 -57.20
N ARG A 199 -82.18 -45.17 -56.56
CA ARG A 199 -81.72 -46.55 -56.21
C ARG A 199 -80.20 -46.42 -55.92
N ALA A 200 -79.58 -47.03 -54.92
CA ALA A 200 -79.90 -48.19 -54.14
C ALA A 200 -79.24 -48.10 -52.74
N ARG A 201 -79.77 -48.94 -51.86
CA ARG A 201 -79.27 -49.31 -50.53
C ARG A 201 -78.16 -50.36 -50.67
N GLU A 202 -77.40 -50.55 -49.58
CA GLU A 202 -76.36 -51.58 -49.31
C GLU A 202 -74.94 -51.22 -49.79
N ALA A 203 -73.83 -51.55 -49.10
CA ALA A 203 -73.53 -52.06 -47.76
C ALA A 203 -71.98 -52.09 -47.64
N GLY A 204 -71.46 -52.13 -46.41
CA GLY A 204 -70.07 -52.51 -46.07
C GLY A 204 -69.02 -51.42 -46.32
N GLY A 205 -67.94 -51.29 -45.56
CA GLY A 205 -67.32 -52.05 -44.46
C GLY A 205 -66.00 -51.30 -44.21
N CYS A 206 -65.66 -51.05 -42.94
CA CYS A 206 -64.53 -51.69 -42.24
C CYS A 206 -63.15 -51.07 -42.51
N ASP A 207 -62.48 -50.75 -41.40
CA ASP A 207 -61.03 -50.68 -41.18
C ASP A 207 -60.26 -49.55 -41.87
N GLY A 208 -59.27 -48.90 -41.25
CA GLY A 208 -58.59 -49.13 -39.98
C GLY A 208 -57.43 -48.14 -39.87
N ASP A 209 -56.98 -47.97 -38.63
CA ASP A 209 -55.62 -47.68 -38.17
C ASP A 209 -54.76 -46.56 -38.81
N GLY A 210 -54.39 -45.64 -37.91
CA GLY A 210 -52.98 -45.44 -37.57
C GLY A 210 -52.25 -44.27 -38.22
N LYS A 211 -51.70 -43.40 -37.36
CA LYS A 211 -50.27 -42.97 -37.29
C LYS A 211 -50.19 -41.64 -36.52
N ASP A 212 -49.59 -41.70 -35.33
CA ASP A 212 -48.22 -41.21 -35.02
C ASP A 212 -48.22 -39.68 -34.84
N ALA A 213 -48.29 -39.19 -33.61
CA ALA A 213 -47.13 -38.84 -32.78
C ALA A 213 -46.33 -37.66 -33.35
N GLU A 214 -46.53 -36.47 -32.80
CA GLU A 214 -45.39 -35.57 -32.59
C GLU A 214 -45.51 -34.85 -31.24
N GLU A 215 -44.48 -35.11 -30.47
CA GLU A 215 -44.11 -34.60 -29.16
C GLU A 215 -43.80 -33.10 -29.27
N SER A 216 -44.53 -32.25 -28.54
CA SER A 216 -44.01 -30.91 -28.22
C SER A 216 -43.94 -30.75 -26.71
N MET A 217 -42.71 -30.72 -26.23
CA MET A 217 -42.34 -30.47 -24.84
C MET A 217 -42.82 -29.08 -24.44
N GLY A 218 -43.94 -29.01 -23.73
CA GLY A 218 -44.31 -27.84 -22.96
C GLY A 218 -43.44 -27.76 -21.71
N PHE A 219 -42.35 -27.00 -21.76
CA PHE A 219 -41.65 -26.55 -20.55
C PHE A 219 -42.52 -25.52 -19.82
N THR A 220 -43.27 -25.99 -18.82
CA THR A 220 -43.85 -25.13 -17.79
C THR A 220 -42.73 -24.72 -16.82
N ILE A 221 -42.16 -23.54 -17.00
CA ILE A 221 -41.45 -22.85 -15.92
C ILE A 221 -42.50 -22.12 -15.08
N THR A 222 -42.99 -22.79 -14.05
CA THR A 222 -43.67 -22.14 -12.92
C THR A 222 -42.61 -21.38 -12.10
N HIS A 223 -42.51 -20.06 -12.28
CA HIS A 223 -41.84 -19.22 -11.30
C HIS A 223 -42.88 -18.79 -10.25
N GLN A 224 -42.80 -19.46 -9.10
CA GLN A 224 -43.52 -19.17 -7.87
C GLN A 224 -43.25 -17.71 -7.45
N LEU A 225 -44.32 -16.93 -7.29
CA LEU A 225 -44.29 -15.64 -6.58
C LEU A 225 -44.67 -15.85 -5.12
N GLY A 226 -43.92 -15.20 -4.22
CA GLY A 226 -44.22 -15.00 -2.80
C GLY A 226 -43.35 -15.85 -1.87
N GLN A 227 -42.72 -15.35 -0.81
CA GLN A 227 -43.05 -14.19 0.03
C GLN A 227 -41.80 -13.72 0.82
N GLY A 228 -41.77 -12.42 1.17
CA GLY A 228 -41.22 -11.95 2.45
C GLY A 228 -39.98 -11.04 2.41
N PHE A 229 -40.05 -9.98 3.25
CA PHE A 229 -39.00 -9.05 3.71
C PHE A 229 -38.86 -7.68 3.03
N PRO A 230 -38.54 -6.60 3.79
CA PRO A 230 -39.52 -5.58 4.14
C PRO A 230 -39.34 -4.25 3.38
N ARG A 231 -40.42 -3.47 3.32
CA ARG A 231 -40.39 -2.04 2.99
C ARG A 231 -39.47 -1.30 3.99
N HIS A 232 -38.33 -0.84 3.53
CA HIS A 232 -37.73 0.37 4.08
C HIS A 232 -38.21 1.55 3.25
N GLN A 233 -39.04 2.39 3.88
CA GLN A 233 -39.38 3.69 3.34
C GLN A 233 -38.10 4.53 3.31
N LEU A 234 -37.49 4.69 2.13
CA LEU A 234 -36.54 5.76 1.89
C LEU A 234 -37.35 7.03 1.65
N THR A 235 -37.67 7.71 2.74
CA THR A 235 -38.13 9.10 2.69
C THR A 235 -36.95 9.96 2.22
N CYS A 236 -37.03 10.49 1.00
CA CYS A 236 -36.13 11.54 0.53
C CYS A 236 -36.43 12.83 1.31
N THR A 237 -35.60 13.15 2.30
CA THR A 237 -35.50 14.53 2.81
C THR A 237 -34.42 15.26 2.00
N PRO A 238 -34.64 16.53 1.61
CA PRO A 238 -33.62 17.31 0.95
C PRO A 238 -32.58 17.75 1.99
N VAL A 239 -31.39 17.16 1.93
CA VAL A 239 -30.23 17.68 2.67
C VAL A 239 -29.67 18.85 1.87
N SER A 240 -30.10 20.05 2.23
CA SER A 240 -29.38 21.28 1.92
C SER A 240 -28.07 21.28 2.72
N GLY A 241 -26.94 21.07 2.04
CA GLY A 241 -25.58 21.09 2.60
C GLY A 241 -24.53 21.30 1.50
N PRO A 242 -23.36 21.88 1.80
CA PRO A 242 -22.65 22.81 0.91
C PRO A 242 -21.89 22.09 -0.22
N GLY A 243 -22.58 21.84 -1.33
CA GLY A 243 -22.00 21.30 -2.56
C GLY A 243 -21.23 22.31 -3.42
N HIS A 244 -20.76 23.43 -2.85
CA HIS A 244 -20.14 24.53 -3.61
C HIS A 244 -18.61 24.65 -3.48
N ASP A 245 -17.98 23.84 -2.60
CA ASP A 245 -16.55 24.01 -2.32
C ASP A 245 -15.65 23.04 -3.10
N HIS A 246 -16.15 21.86 -3.52
CA HIS A 246 -15.35 20.90 -4.27
C HIS A 246 -15.12 21.28 -5.74
N LEU A 247 -16.09 21.94 -6.39
CA LEU A 247 -15.89 22.44 -7.77
C LEU A 247 -14.90 23.63 -7.80
N ARG A 248 -14.87 24.47 -6.74
CA ARG A 248 -13.91 25.58 -6.64
C ARG A 248 -12.47 25.12 -6.42
N LEU A 249 -12.26 23.94 -5.85
CA LEU A 249 -10.92 23.34 -5.68
C LEU A 249 -10.40 22.73 -6.99
N LEU A 250 -11.29 22.13 -7.79
CA LEU A 250 -10.96 21.64 -9.14
C LEU A 250 -10.67 22.77 -10.12
N GLU A 251 -11.42 23.89 -10.08
CA GLU A 251 -11.10 25.08 -10.91
C GLU A 251 -9.77 25.73 -10.54
N LYS A 252 -9.37 25.70 -9.26
CA LYS A 252 -8.08 26.26 -8.81
C LYS A 252 -6.88 25.38 -9.20
N LEU A 253 -7.06 24.07 -9.29
CA LEU A 253 -6.00 23.14 -9.72
C LEU A 253 -5.77 23.22 -11.23
N VAL A 254 -6.82 23.42 -12.04
CA VAL A 254 -6.70 23.59 -13.50
C VAL A 254 -6.08 24.95 -13.88
N ALA A 255 -6.13 25.95 -13.01
CA ALA A 255 -5.55 27.28 -13.26
C ALA A 255 -4.03 27.37 -13.02
N LEU A 256 -3.40 26.38 -12.38
CA LEU A 256 -1.95 26.34 -12.12
C LEU A 256 -1.16 25.55 -13.18
N GLU A 257 -1.84 25.02 -14.20
CA GLU A 257 -1.26 24.14 -15.22
C GLU A 257 -1.32 24.74 -16.64
N LYS A 258 -1.22 26.07 -16.75
CA LYS A 258 -0.94 26.74 -18.04
C LYS A 258 0.36 27.55 -17.94
N PRO A 259 1.24 27.46 -18.96
CA PRO A 259 2.55 28.12 -18.98
C PRO A 259 2.43 29.65 -19.04
#